data_AF-A0A0P4VYU0-F1
#
_entry.id   AF-A0A0P4VYU0-F1
#
_cell.length_a   1.000
_cell.length_b   1.000
_cell.length_c   1.000
_cell.angle_alpha   90.00
_cell.angle_beta   90.00
_cell.angle_gamma   90.00
#
_symmetry.space_group_name_H-M   'P 1'
#
loop_
_entity.id
_entity.type
_entity.pdbx_description
1 polymer ?
#
loop_
_entity_poly.entity_id
_entity_poly.type
_entity_poly.pdbx_seq_one_letter_code
_entity_poly.pdbx_strand_id
1 'polypeptide(L)'
;MKEFFTIKETITDLHEKVEMEAGSITQDQKYFADYLHGVKNFKPWMDNAETVAKTALVKPAKIEDSFALLETVKKFQEACSENKGKLDAAADSRSHMEKQTKADNEVETLTSRWDTVKKVADERVTKIQELCDTWSELKKITDNLTETIANVPGIDTPDVASLEGIFKTFKEINEKKVKLLQAV
;
A
#
# COMPACT_ATOMS: atom_id res chain seq x y z
N MET A 1 35.12 -60.56 16.58
CA MET A 1 33.78 -60.33 17.16
C MET A 1 33.53 -58.86 17.50
N LYS A 2 34.46 -58.16 18.16
CA LYS A 2 34.37 -56.70 18.45
C LYS A 2 34.19 -55.83 17.19
N GLU A 3 34.98 -56.08 16.14
CA GLU A 3 34.90 -55.32 14.87
C GLU A 3 33.54 -55.43 14.19
N PHE A 4 32.91 -56.60 14.22
CA PHE A 4 31.57 -56.81 13.67
C PHE A 4 30.53 -55.91 14.36
N PHE A 5 30.56 -55.83 15.70
CA PHE A 5 29.66 -54.97 16.45
C PHE A 5 29.89 -53.49 16.13
N THR A 6 31.14 -53.05 16.04
CA THR A 6 31.48 -51.68 15.65
C THR A 6 30.99 -51.33 14.24
N ILE A 7 31.18 -52.23 13.27
CA ILE A 7 30.69 -52.04 11.90
C ILE A 7 29.16 -51.96 11.89
N LYS A 8 28.48 -52.87 12.60
CA LYS A 8 27.02 -52.88 12.69
C LYS A 8 26.48 -51.58 13.28
N GLU A 9 27.05 -51.12 14.40
CA GLU A 9 26.67 -49.86 15.04
C GLU A 9 26.89 -48.67 14.11
N THR A 10 28.05 -48.60 13.47
CA THR A 10 28.37 -47.52 12.51
C THR A 10 27.38 -47.48 11.34
N ILE A 11 26.99 -48.65 10.80
CA ILE A 11 26.02 -48.72 9.69
C ILE A 11 24.62 -48.30 10.16
N THR A 12 24.18 -48.72 11.35
CA THR A 12 22.89 -48.29 11.91
C THR A 12 22.85 -46.78 12.11
N ASP A 13 23.89 -46.21 12.74
CA ASP A 13 24.00 -44.76 12.95
C ASP A 13 24.00 -43.99 11.64
N LEU A 14 24.71 -44.50 10.62
CA LEU A 14 24.73 -43.90 9.30
C LEU A 14 23.35 -43.94 8.65
N HIS A 15 22.65 -45.07 8.74
CA HIS A 15 21.31 -45.22 8.20
C HIS A 15 20.34 -44.22 8.84
N GLU A 16 20.33 -44.12 10.17
CA GLU A 16 19.48 -43.16 10.88
C GLU A 16 19.78 -41.72 10.47
N LYS A 17 21.06 -41.35 10.33
CA LYS A 17 21.47 -40.02 9.86
C LYS A 17 21.01 -39.75 8.42
N VAL A 18 21.10 -40.73 7.53
CA VAL A 18 20.65 -40.60 6.15
C VAL A 18 19.13 -40.41 6.09
N GLU A 19 18.35 -41.15 6.87
CA GLU A 19 16.89 -40.99 6.93
C GLU A 19 16.48 -39.62 7.48
N MET A 20 17.13 -39.15 8.55
CA MET A 20 16.89 -37.79 9.08
C MET A 20 17.20 -36.71 8.06
N GLU A 21 18.35 -36.83 7.37
CA GLU A 21 18.78 -35.88 6.35
C GLU A 21 17.83 -35.89 5.13
N ALA A 22 17.38 -37.06 4.69
CA ALA A 22 16.40 -37.19 3.60
C ALA A 22 15.06 -36.53 3.97
N GLY A 23 14.61 -36.67 5.22
CA GLY A 23 13.44 -35.99 5.75
C GLY A 23 13.58 -34.47 5.71
N SER A 24 14.69 -33.96 6.23
CA SER A 24 15.06 -32.53 6.20
C SER A 24 15.03 -31.95 4.78
N ILE A 25 15.70 -32.63 3.83
CA ILE A 25 15.74 -32.21 2.43
C ILE A 25 14.34 -32.18 1.80
N THR A 26 13.52 -33.19 2.07
CA THR A 26 12.16 -33.28 1.50
C THR A 26 11.27 -32.14 2.00
N GLN A 27 11.37 -31.80 3.28
CA GLN A 27 10.67 -30.67 3.87
C GLN A 27 11.13 -29.34 3.25
N ASP A 28 12.45 -29.13 3.17
CA ASP A 28 13.04 -27.93 2.60
C ASP A 28 12.66 -27.75 1.13
N GLN A 29 12.64 -28.82 0.34
CA GLN A 29 12.20 -28.75 -1.07
C GLN A 29 10.78 -28.22 -1.21
N LYS A 30 9.85 -28.66 -0.35
CA LYS A 30 8.47 -28.19 -0.37
C LYS A 30 8.38 -26.69 -0.05
N TYR A 31 8.95 -26.27 1.07
CA TYR A 31 8.92 -24.88 1.50
C TYR A 31 9.69 -23.95 0.55
N PHE A 32 10.77 -24.44 -0.05
CA PHE A 32 11.52 -23.71 -1.06
C PHE A 32 10.74 -23.51 -2.35
N ALA A 33 9.95 -24.50 -2.78
CA ALA A 33 9.05 -24.34 -3.91
C ALA A 33 7.98 -23.25 -3.65
N ASP A 34 7.37 -23.26 -2.46
CA ASP A 34 6.36 -22.26 -2.07
C ASP A 34 6.98 -20.84 -1.99
N TYR A 35 8.17 -20.71 -1.38
CA TYR A 35 8.95 -19.47 -1.37
C TYR A 35 9.24 -18.95 -2.78
N LEU A 36 9.80 -19.80 -3.66
CA LEU A 36 10.16 -19.41 -5.01
C LEU A 36 8.93 -18.99 -5.83
N HIS A 37 7.82 -19.70 -5.66
CA HIS A 37 6.56 -19.35 -6.31
C HIS A 37 6.05 -17.98 -5.85
N GLY A 38 6.04 -17.74 -4.54
CA GLY A 38 5.63 -16.46 -3.96
C GLY A 38 6.48 -15.29 -4.47
N VAL A 39 7.82 -15.42 -4.42
CA VAL A 39 8.75 -14.39 -4.91
C VAL A 39 8.58 -14.16 -6.41
N LYS A 40 8.47 -15.22 -7.21
CA LYS A 40 8.30 -15.12 -8.67
C LYS A 40 7.03 -14.38 -9.06
N ASN A 41 5.94 -14.57 -8.31
CA ASN A 41 4.67 -13.89 -8.57
C ASN A 41 4.66 -12.45 -8.04
N PHE A 42 5.37 -12.16 -6.94
CA PHE A 42 5.40 -10.83 -6.34
C PHE A 42 6.24 -9.84 -7.15
N LYS A 43 7.38 -10.28 -7.72
CA LYS A 43 8.30 -9.40 -8.47
C LYS A 43 7.65 -8.59 -9.58
N PRO A 44 6.91 -9.18 -10.54
CA PRO A 44 6.26 -8.41 -11.60
C PRO A 44 5.26 -7.39 -11.08
N TRP A 45 4.52 -7.73 -10.01
CA TRP A 45 3.61 -6.80 -9.36
C TRP A 45 4.39 -5.64 -8.73
N MET A 46 5.50 -5.92 -8.04
CA MET A 46 6.35 -4.91 -7.42
C MET A 46 6.91 -3.91 -8.44
N ASP A 47 7.43 -4.40 -9.58
CA ASP A 47 7.96 -3.56 -10.65
C ASP A 47 6.89 -2.62 -11.24
N ASN A 48 5.66 -3.15 -11.43
CA ASN A 48 4.53 -2.34 -11.86
C ASN A 48 4.10 -1.32 -10.79
N ALA A 49 4.05 -1.73 -9.53
CA ALA A 49 3.66 -0.87 -8.42
C ALA A 49 4.64 0.30 -8.22
N GLU A 50 5.94 0.07 -8.39
CA GLU A 50 6.95 1.14 -8.41
C GLU A 50 6.74 2.11 -9.57
N THR A 51 6.33 1.62 -10.74
CA THR A 51 6.01 2.46 -11.89
C THR A 51 4.80 3.34 -11.60
N VAL A 52 3.74 2.77 -11.02
CA VAL A 52 2.55 3.52 -10.59
C VAL A 52 2.90 4.56 -9.52
N ALA A 53 3.74 4.21 -8.54
CA ALA A 53 4.19 5.11 -7.48
C ALA A 53 5.07 6.27 -7.99
N LYS A 54 5.82 6.06 -9.08
CA LYS A 54 6.62 7.11 -9.75
C LYS A 54 5.80 7.99 -10.71
N THR A 55 4.69 7.47 -11.23
CA THR A 55 3.84 8.19 -12.18
C THR A 55 3.10 9.31 -11.47
N ALA A 56 3.23 10.55 -11.95
CA ALA A 56 2.53 11.70 -11.39
C ALA A 56 1.00 11.52 -11.50
N LEU A 57 0.27 12.01 -10.50
CA LEU A 57 -1.18 11.93 -10.53
C LEU A 57 -1.73 12.96 -11.52
N VAL A 58 -2.82 12.60 -12.20
CA VAL A 58 -3.49 13.54 -13.08
C VAL A 58 -4.27 14.52 -12.23
N LYS A 59 -3.98 15.81 -12.40
CA LYS A 59 -4.63 16.89 -11.67
C LYS A 59 -6.13 16.92 -12.00
N PRO A 60 -7.03 16.80 -11.01
CA PRO A 60 -8.48 16.87 -11.22
C PRO A 60 -8.92 18.26 -11.73
N ALA A 61 -9.84 18.31 -12.71
CA ALA A 61 -10.39 19.57 -13.23
C ALA A 61 -11.71 19.96 -12.54
N LYS A 62 -12.49 18.96 -12.11
CA LYS A 62 -13.75 19.11 -11.35
C LYS A 62 -13.78 18.17 -10.14
N ILE A 63 -14.73 18.40 -9.24
CA ILE A 63 -14.84 17.64 -7.99
C ILE A 63 -15.09 16.14 -8.25
N GLU A 64 -15.84 15.80 -9.30
CA GLU A 64 -16.09 14.42 -9.71
C GLU A 64 -14.80 13.70 -10.10
N ASP A 65 -13.87 14.39 -10.76
CA ASP A 65 -12.56 13.84 -11.12
C ASP A 65 -11.73 13.56 -9.84
N SER A 66 -11.87 14.40 -8.80
CA SER A 66 -11.15 14.19 -7.54
C SER A 66 -11.67 12.95 -6.79
N PHE A 67 -12.98 12.70 -6.82
CA PHE A 67 -13.54 11.47 -6.27
C PHE A 67 -13.12 10.22 -7.06
N ALA A 68 -13.13 10.28 -8.39
CA ALA A 68 -12.63 9.18 -9.23
C ALA A 68 -11.14 8.90 -9.00
N LEU A 69 -10.34 9.96 -8.83
CA LEU A 69 -8.92 9.83 -8.47
C LEU A 69 -8.76 9.20 -7.08
N LEU A 70 -9.57 9.60 -6.11
CA LEU A 70 -9.56 9.03 -4.76
C LEU A 70 -9.83 7.52 -4.77
N GLU A 71 -10.83 7.07 -5.52
CA GLU A 71 -11.10 5.65 -5.70
C GLU A 71 -9.92 4.91 -6.32
N THR A 72 -9.27 5.52 -7.32
CA THR A 72 -8.11 4.95 -7.99
C THR A 72 -6.92 4.78 -7.03
N VAL A 73 -6.61 5.79 -6.22
CA VAL A 73 -5.51 5.71 -5.25
C VAL A 73 -5.82 4.77 -4.09
N LYS A 74 -7.09 4.66 -3.66
CA LYS A 74 -7.53 3.68 -2.65
C LYS A 74 -7.38 2.24 -3.16
N LYS A 75 -7.81 1.96 -4.40
CA LYS A 75 -7.59 0.64 -5.04
C LYS A 75 -6.12 0.27 -5.11
N PHE A 76 -5.25 1.23 -5.42
CA PHE A 76 -3.81 0.99 -5.43
C PHE A 76 -3.26 0.69 -4.02
N GLN A 77 -3.70 1.43 -3.00
CA GLN A 77 -3.35 1.20 -1.60
C GLN A 77 -3.80 -0.19 -1.11
N GLU A 78 -5.03 -0.60 -1.43
CA GLU A 78 -5.58 -1.93 -1.14
C GLU A 78 -4.74 -3.03 -1.80
N ALA A 79 -4.44 -2.88 -3.09
CA ALA A 79 -3.59 -3.81 -3.82
C ALA A 79 -2.18 -3.93 -3.19
N CYS A 80 -1.63 -2.86 -2.62
CA CYS A 80 -0.37 -2.93 -1.89
C CYS A 80 -0.49 -3.82 -0.64
N SER A 81 -1.56 -3.67 0.14
CA SER A 81 -1.82 -4.49 1.33
C SER A 81 -2.06 -5.97 0.97
N GLU A 82 -2.83 -6.25 -0.09
CA GLU A 82 -3.09 -7.61 -0.55
C GLU A 82 -1.83 -8.34 -1.01
N ASN A 83 -0.96 -7.67 -1.78
CA ASN A 83 0.27 -8.30 -2.27
C ASN A 83 1.32 -8.44 -1.17
N LYS A 84 1.29 -7.61 -0.12
CA LYS A 84 2.13 -7.82 1.07
C LYS A 84 1.87 -9.18 1.71
N GLY A 85 0.61 -9.57 1.85
CA GLY A 85 0.25 -10.90 2.37
C GLY A 85 0.87 -12.06 1.58
N LYS A 86 1.04 -11.92 0.26
CA LYS A 86 1.72 -12.93 -0.57
C LYS A 86 3.23 -12.99 -0.31
N LEU A 87 3.86 -11.83 -0.11
CA LEU A 87 5.28 -11.76 0.24
C LEU A 87 5.52 -12.31 1.65
N ASP A 88 4.61 -12.05 2.59
CA ASP A 88 4.66 -12.56 3.96
C ASP A 88 4.50 -14.09 3.98
N ALA A 89 3.62 -14.65 3.15
CA ALA A 89 3.50 -16.10 3.00
C ALA A 89 4.80 -16.75 2.44
N ALA A 90 5.49 -16.07 1.52
CA ALA A 90 6.79 -16.52 1.03
C ALA A 90 7.87 -16.44 2.13
N ALA A 91 7.86 -15.38 2.94
CA ALA A 91 8.72 -15.23 4.11
C ALA A 91 8.49 -16.34 5.15
N ASP A 92 7.22 -16.64 5.43
CA ASP A 92 6.81 -17.70 6.36
C ASP A 92 7.25 -19.08 5.88
N SER A 93 7.02 -19.39 4.59
CA SER A 93 7.50 -20.64 3.97
C SER A 93 9.01 -20.77 4.15
N ARG A 94 9.77 -19.68 3.96
CA ARG A 94 11.21 -19.69 4.18
C ARG A 94 11.61 -19.94 5.62
N SER A 95 10.85 -19.41 6.57
CA SER A 95 11.14 -19.61 7.99
C SER A 95 11.00 -21.07 8.46
N HIS A 96 10.21 -21.87 7.73
CA HIS A 96 10.02 -23.30 7.99
C HIS A 96 11.08 -24.21 7.35
N MET A 97 12.00 -23.67 6.54
CA MET A 97 13.14 -24.45 6.03
C MET A 97 14.16 -24.67 7.15
N GLU A 98 14.70 -25.88 7.25
CA GLU A 98 15.75 -26.26 8.20
C GLU A 98 17.12 -25.75 7.76
N LYS A 99 17.41 -25.76 6.45
CA LYS A 99 18.70 -25.35 5.87
C LYS A 99 18.59 -24.08 5.04
N GLN A 100 18.37 -22.96 5.74
CA GLN A 100 18.27 -21.65 5.10
C GLN A 100 19.64 -21.10 4.68
N THR A 101 19.76 -20.65 3.44
CA THR A 101 20.87 -19.79 2.99
C THR A 101 20.47 -18.32 3.10
N LYS A 102 21.43 -17.40 3.25
CA LYS A 102 21.14 -15.95 3.16
C LYS A 102 21.25 -15.41 1.73
N ALA A 103 22.08 -16.04 0.90
CA ALA A 103 22.38 -15.58 -0.46
C ALA A 103 21.15 -15.54 -1.38
N ASP A 104 20.21 -16.46 -1.16
CA ASP A 104 19.02 -16.62 -2.03
C ASP A 104 17.77 -15.99 -1.42
N ASN A 105 17.91 -15.15 -0.38
CA ASN A 105 16.79 -14.50 0.28
C ASN A 105 16.50 -13.13 -0.33
N GLU A 106 15.38 -13.04 -1.05
CA GLU A 106 14.96 -11.80 -1.70
C GLU A 106 13.84 -11.08 -0.93
N VAL A 107 13.29 -11.70 0.12
CA VAL A 107 12.14 -11.16 0.87
C VAL A 107 12.48 -9.83 1.54
N GLU A 108 13.69 -9.68 2.08
CA GLU A 108 14.12 -8.45 2.74
C GLU A 108 14.18 -7.29 1.74
N THR A 109 14.84 -7.50 0.60
CA THR A 109 14.92 -6.51 -0.48
C THR A 109 13.54 -6.16 -1.03
N LEU A 110 12.68 -7.15 -1.27
CA LEU A 110 11.32 -6.94 -1.75
C LEU A 110 10.44 -6.22 -0.73
N THR A 111 10.64 -6.48 0.56
CA THR A 111 9.92 -5.78 1.66
C THR A 111 10.31 -4.31 1.69
N SER A 112 11.60 -3.98 1.60
CA SER A 112 12.05 -2.58 1.57
C SER A 112 11.50 -1.80 0.36
N ARG A 113 11.45 -2.44 -0.82
CA ARG A 113 10.82 -1.87 -2.02
C ARG A 113 9.32 -1.65 -1.80
N TRP A 114 8.64 -2.63 -1.21
CA TRP A 114 7.22 -2.54 -0.89
C TRP A 114 6.93 -1.41 0.10
N ASP A 115 7.71 -1.27 1.18
CA ASP A 115 7.53 -0.20 2.18
C ASP A 115 7.57 1.19 1.53
N THR A 116 8.50 1.37 0.57
CA THR A 116 8.62 2.61 -0.19
C THR A 116 7.36 2.89 -1.02
N VAL A 117 6.84 1.88 -1.72
CA VAL A 117 5.61 2.02 -2.52
C VAL A 117 4.38 2.22 -1.64
N LYS A 118 4.27 1.49 -0.52
CA LYS A 118 3.15 1.59 0.42
C LYS A 118 3.07 3.00 1.02
N LYS A 119 4.21 3.56 1.42
CA LYS A 119 4.29 4.94 1.89
C LYS A 119 3.74 5.93 0.85
N VAL A 120 4.14 5.80 -0.41
CA VAL A 120 3.61 6.66 -1.49
C VAL A 120 2.09 6.46 -1.67
N ALA A 121 1.60 5.22 -1.62
CA ALA A 121 0.17 4.94 -1.72
C ALA A 121 -0.63 5.60 -0.58
N ASP A 122 -0.14 5.50 0.66
CA ASP A 122 -0.78 6.09 1.85
C ASP A 122 -0.79 7.62 1.81
N GLU A 123 0.33 8.22 1.40
CA GLU A 123 0.43 9.66 1.22
C GLU A 123 -0.52 10.16 0.12
N ARG A 124 -0.66 9.43 -0.99
CA ARG A 124 -1.59 9.77 -2.06
C ARG A 124 -3.04 9.71 -1.59
N VAL A 125 -3.44 8.65 -0.90
CA VAL A 125 -4.81 8.54 -0.36
C VAL A 125 -5.10 9.69 0.59
N THR A 126 -4.18 9.99 1.50
CA THR A 126 -4.34 11.11 2.46
C THR A 126 -4.51 12.45 1.74
N LYS A 127 -3.61 12.77 0.79
CA LYS A 127 -3.64 14.04 0.05
C LYS A 127 -4.89 14.20 -0.81
N ILE A 128 -5.29 13.15 -1.53
CA ILE A 128 -6.46 13.21 -2.41
C ILE A 128 -7.75 13.22 -1.58
N GLN A 129 -7.81 12.52 -0.45
CA GLN A 129 -8.94 12.63 0.47
C GLN A 129 -9.09 14.06 0.99
N GLU A 130 -8.01 14.69 1.44
CA GLU A 130 -8.05 16.08 1.91
C GLU A 130 -8.49 17.05 0.79
N LEU A 131 -8.07 16.81 -0.46
CA LEU A 131 -8.54 17.57 -1.61
C LEU A 131 -10.05 17.42 -1.82
N CYS A 132 -10.57 16.18 -1.80
CA CYS A 132 -12.01 15.91 -1.94
C CYS A 132 -12.83 16.59 -0.84
N ASP A 133 -12.36 16.51 0.40
CA ASP A 133 -13.04 17.12 1.56
C ASP A 133 -13.06 18.64 1.44
N THR A 134 -11.90 19.25 1.15
CA THR A 134 -11.74 20.70 0.95
C THR A 134 -12.62 21.20 -0.20
N TRP A 135 -12.69 20.47 -1.31
CA TRP A 135 -13.52 20.85 -2.46
C TRP A 135 -15.01 20.70 -2.16
N SER A 136 -15.40 19.66 -1.42
CA SER A 136 -16.78 19.48 -0.97
C SER A 136 -17.22 20.60 -0.04
N GLU A 137 -16.33 21.04 0.85
CA GLU A 137 -16.57 22.20 1.71
C GLU A 137 -16.70 23.50 0.91
N LEU A 138 -15.81 23.72 -0.08
CA LEU A 138 -15.91 24.88 -0.98
C LEU A 138 -17.25 24.91 -1.71
N LYS A 139 -17.74 23.74 -2.17
CA LYS A 139 -19.05 23.63 -2.81
C LYS A 139 -20.18 24.04 -1.85
N LYS A 140 -20.19 23.52 -0.62
CA LYS A 140 -21.19 23.90 0.39
C LYS A 140 -21.19 25.40 0.67
N ILE A 141 -20.02 26.02 0.78
CA ILE A 141 -19.90 27.48 0.97
C ILE A 141 -20.42 28.24 -0.25
N THR A 142 -20.13 27.77 -1.46
CA THR A 142 -20.62 28.40 -2.70
C THR A 142 -22.15 28.34 -2.79
N ASP A 143 -22.73 27.19 -2.42
CA ASP A 143 -24.18 26.99 -2.41
C ASP A 143 -24.84 27.90 -1.33
N ASN A 144 -24.27 27.98 -0.12
CA ASN A 144 -24.72 28.90 0.94
C ASN A 144 -24.62 30.38 0.53
N LEU A 145 -23.50 30.77 -0.08
CA LEU A 145 -23.32 32.13 -0.59
C LEU A 145 -24.37 32.49 -1.64
N THR A 146 -24.67 31.55 -2.55
CA THR A 146 -25.69 31.71 -3.60
C THR A 146 -27.07 31.92 -2.98
N GLU A 147 -27.44 31.08 -2.01
CA GLU A 147 -28.72 31.19 -1.29
C GLU A 147 -28.82 32.51 -0.52
N THR A 148 -27.77 32.88 0.21
CA THR A 148 -27.74 34.12 0.99
C THR A 148 -27.91 35.33 0.08
N ILE A 149 -27.18 35.40 -1.03
CA ILE A 149 -27.28 36.49 -2.01
C ILE A 149 -28.67 36.53 -2.66
N ALA A 150 -29.27 35.37 -2.98
CA ALA A 150 -30.60 35.31 -3.59
C ALA A 150 -31.69 35.89 -2.67
N ASN A 151 -31.50 35.81 -1.36
CA ASN A 151 -32.45 36.33 -0.37
C ASN A 151 -32.26 37.83 -0.06
N VAL A 152 -31.09 38.42 -0.36
CA VAL A 152 -30.78 39.84 -0.09
C VAL A 152 -31.84 40.83 -0.60
N PRO A 153 -32.37 40.70 -1.84
CA PRO A 153 -33.36 41.65 -2.37
C PRO A 153 -34.67 41.72 -1.55
N GLY A 154 -34.97 40.69 -0.76
CA GLY A 154 -36.18 40.61 0.07
C GLY A 154 -36.00 41.14 1.50
N ILE A 155 -34.84 41.71 1.84
CA ILE A 155 -34.50 42.12 3.21
C ILE A 155 -34.21 43.62 3.24
N ASP A 156 -34.96 44.37 4.05
CA ASP A 156 -34.80 45.83 4.18
C ASP A 156 -33.42 46.25 4.72
N THR A 157 -32.81 45.41 5.57
CA THR A 157 -31.46 45.61 6.11
C THR A 157 -30.69 44.29 6.09
N PRO A 158 -29.99 43.98 4.97
CA PRO A 158 -29.21 42.75 4.85
C PRO A 158 -28.05 42.72 5.85
N ASP A 159 -27.74 41.55 6.40
CA ASP A 159 -26.58 41.35 7.27
C ASP A 159 -25.29 41.26 6.46
N VAL A 160 -24.71 42.42 6.17
CA VAL A 160 -23.46 42.56 5.40
C VAL A 160 -22.28 41.88 6.11
N ALA A 161 -22.24 41.90 7.45
CA ALA A 161 -21.14 41.31 8.22
C ALA A 161 -21.11 39.78 8.05
N SER A 162 -22.27 39.14 8.05
CA SER A 162 -22.40 37.70 7.77
C SER A 162 -21.94 37.36 6.34
N LEU A 163 -22.36 38.14 5.35
CA LEU A 163 -21.93 37.97 3.95
C LEU A 163 -20.41 38.08 3.78
N GLU A 164 -19.79 39.09 4.38
CA GLU A 164 -18.33 39.25 4.39
C GLU A 164 -17.61 38.05 5.04
N GLY A 165 -18.19 37.50 6.11
CA GLY A 165 -17.71 36.28 6.76
C GLY A 165 -17.73 35.05 5.84
N ILE A 166 -18.82 34.86 5.09
CA ILE A 166 -18.94 33.78 4.10
C ILE A 166 -17.90 33.94 3.00
N PHE A 167 -17.72 35.16 2.46
CA PHE A 167 -16.71 35.45 1.43
C PHE A 167 -15.28 35.21 1.92
N LYS A 168 -14.96 35.60 3.14
CA LYS A 168 -13.65 35.34 3.75
C LYS A 168 -13.37 33.84 3.82
N THR A 169 -14.34 33.07 4.32
CA THR A 169 -14.21 31.61 4.42
C THR A 169 -14.07 30.96 3.04
N PHE A 170 -14.88 31.40 2.05
CA PHE A 170 -14.76 30.94 0.66
C PHE A 170 -13.34 31.13 0.12
N LYS A 171 -12.76 32.31 0.34
CA LYS A 171 -11.40 32.63 -0.13
C LYS A 171 -10.36 31.70 0.51
N GLU A 172 -10.41 31.52 1.82
CA GLU A 172 -9.48 30.66 2.58
C GLU A 172 -9.52 29.21 2.09
N ILE A 173 -10.72 28.65 1.89
CA ILE A 173 -10.87 27.27 1.39
C ILE A 173 -10.42 27.14 -0.06
N ASN A 174 -10.74 28.12 -0.91
CA ASN A 174 -10.28 28.08 -2.30
C ASN A 174 -8.75 28.14 -2.40
N GLU A 175 -8.09 28.97 -1.57
CA GLU A 175 -6.62 28.99 -1.47
C GLU A 175 -6.05 27.65 -1.00
N LYS A 176 -6.69 27.01 0.00
CA LYS A 176 -6.31 25.66 0.44
C LYS A 176 -6.44 24.64 -0.69
N LYS A 177 -7.56 24.63 -1.42
CA LYS A 177 -7.78 23.76 -2.58
C LYS A 177 -6.70 23.95 -3.64
N VAL A 178 -6.35 25.20 -3.97
CA VAL A 178 -5.32 25.51 -4.97
C VAL A 178 -3.96 24.95 -4.54
N LYS A 179 -3.59 25.06 -3.27
CA LYS A 179 -2.34 24.48 -2.72
C LYS A 179 -2.35 22.96 -2.80
N LEU A 180 -3.45 22.31 -2.42
CA LEU A 180 -3.60 20.85 -2.52
C LEU A 180 -3.46 20.38 -3.98
N LEU A 181 -4.09 21.07 -4.92
CA LEU A 181 -3.99 20.83 -6.36
C LEU A 181 -2.60 21.05 -6.98
N GLN A 182 -1.68 21.71 -6.28
CA GLN A 182 -0.27 21.84 -6.70
C GLN A 182 0.60 20.69 -6.18
N ALA A 183 0.12 19.98 -5.16
CA ALA A 183 0.81 18.86 -4.53
C ALA A 183 0.40 17.48 -5.09
N VAL A 184 -0.53 17.47 -6.05
CA VAL A 184 -0.98 16.32 -6.86
C VAL A 184 -0.15 16.24 -8.13
#